data_AF-D6PK83-F1
#
_entry.id   AF-D6PK83-F1
#
_cell.length_a   1.000
_cell.length_b   1.000
_cell.length_c   1.000
_cell.angle_alpha   90.00
_cell.angle_beta   90.00
_cell.angle_gamma   90.00
#
_symmetry.space_group_name_H-M   'P 1'
#
loop_
_entity.id
_entity.type
_entity.pdbx_description
1 polymer ?
#
loop_
_entity_poly.entity_id
_entity_poly.type
_entity_poly.pdbx_seq_one_letter_code
_entity_poly.pdbx_strand_id
1 'polypeptide(L)'
;MTKFKRIINGECHFEMIELFDDVQKAANNSNRGEFVECKIKNLKFDFATVKKEHDGTNPNASAEAKGSSREETQEVSGSKTESK
;
A
#
# COMPACT_ATOMS: atom_id res chain seq x y z
N MET A 1 -25.10 8.60 -8.39
CA MET A 1 -24.12 9.57 -8.94
C MET A 1 -22.78 8.90 -8.83
N THR A 2 -22.01 8.77 -9.91
CA THR A 2 -20.71 8.09 -9.82
C THR A 2 -19.76 8.84 -8.90
N LYS A 3 -19.30 8.20 -7.82
CA LYS A 3 -18.27 8.71 -6.90
C LYS A 3 -16.96 7.95 -7.11
N PHE A 4 -15.84 8.61 -6.84
CA PHE A 4 -14.50 8.01 -6.91
C PHE A 4 -13.75 8.27 -5.60
N LYS A 5 -13.06 7.24 -5.08
CA LYS A 5 -12.17 7.31 -3.93
C LYS A 5 -10.73 7.33 -4.41
N ARG A 6 -9.94 8.30 -3.93
CA ARG A 6 -8.48 8.32 -4.09
C ARG A 6 -7.82 7.92 -2.78
N ILE A 7 -6.99 6.90 -2.82
CA ILE A 7 -6.15 6.46 -1.69
C ILE A 7 -4.73 6.89 -2.02
N ILE A 8 -4.08 7.59 -1.10
CA ILE A 8 -2.71 8.07 -1.27
C ILE A 8 -1.87 7.43 -0.17
N ASN A 9 -0.81 6.73 -0.56
CA ASN A 9 0.18 6.16 0.36
C ASN A 9 1.49 6.93 0.19
N GLY A 10 2.19 7.14 1.30
CA GLY A 10 3.41 7.92 1.32
C GLY A 10 4.10 7.86 2.67
N GLU A 11 5.35 8.28 2.66
CA GLU A 11 6.18 8.46 3.85
C GLU A 11 6.37 9.96 4.12
N CYS A 12 6.49 10.33 5.40
CA CYS A 12 6.85 11.68 5.78
C CYS A 12 7.81 11.66 6.95
N HIS A 13 8.65 12.69 7.02
CA HIS A 13 9.40 12.97 8.24
C HIS A 13 8.50 13.80 9.14
N PHE A 14 8.37 13.43 10.41
CA PHE A 14 7.62 14.24 11.36
C PHE A 14 8.40 14.37 12.66
N GLU A 15 8.15 15.49 13.32
CA GLU A 15 8.66 15.81 14.64
C GLU A 15 7.45 15.91 15.56
N MET A 16 7.38 15.04 16.57
CA MET A 16 6.32 15.04 17.57
C MET A 16 6.94 15.38 18.91
N ILE A 17 6.44 16.46 19.52
CA ILE A 17 6.94 16.95 20.80
C ILE A 17 5.87 16.63 21.86
N GLU A 18 6.27 15.80 22.82
CA GLU A 18 5.47 15.43 23.98
C GLU A 18 6.19 15.85 25.26
N LEU A 19 5.43 16.34 26.24
CA LEU A 19 5.95 16.66 27.56
C LEU A 19 5.61 15.55 28.55
N PHE A 20 6.58 15.24 29.41
CA PHE A 20 6.46 14.26 30.48
C PHE A 20 7.01 14.86 31.76
N ASP A 21 6.42 14.44 32.88
CA ASP A 21 6.86 14.77 34.23
C ASP A 21 8.02 13.89 34.71
N ASP A 22 8.25 12.74 34.04
CA ASP A 22 9.21 11.72 34.42
C ASP A 22 9.99 11.15 33.22
N VAL A 23 11.30 10.96 33.40
CA VAL A 23 12.20 10.49 32.34
C VAL A 23 11.98 9.03 31.99
N GLN A 24 11.65 8.16 32.96
CA GLN A 24 11.39 6.75 32.67
C GLN A 24 10.08 6.59 31.89
N LYS A 25 9.06 7.40 32.19
CA LYS A 25 7.82 7.47 31.40
C LYS A 25 8.09 7.96 29.98
N ALA A 26 8.90 9.00 29.81
CA ALA A 26 9.25 9.59 28.51
C ALA A 26 10.05 8.62 27.62
N ALA A 27 10.88 7.76 28.20
CA ALA A 27 11.68 6.78 27.45
C ALA A 27 10.86 5.58 26.95
N ASN A 28 9.62 5.40 27.40
CA ASN A 28 8.76 4.31 26.96
C ASN A 28 7.83 4.75 25.82
N ASN A 29 8.13 4.29 24.60
CA ASN A 29 7.37 4.62 23.38
C ASN A 29 5.90 4.16 23.37
N SER A 30 5.49 3.32 24.34
CA SER A 30 4.09 2.91 24.50
C SER A 30 3.28 3.92 25.31
N ASN A 31 3.96 4.77 26.09
CA ASN A 31 3.32 5.85 26.83
C ASN A 31 3.11 7.07 25.91
N ARG A 32 2.11 7.87 26.24
CA ARG A 32 1.82 9.15 25.57
C ARG A 32 1.94 10.26 26.57
N GLY A 33 2.63 11.34 26.19
CA GLY A 33 2.82 12.52 27.01
C GLY A 33 1.73 13.54 26.76
N GLU A 34 1.90 14.72 27.34
CA GLU A 34 1.10 15.88 26.94
C GLU A 34 1.51 16.29 25.52
N PHE A 35 0.55 16.26 24.60
CA PHE A 35 0.78 16.64 23.22
C PHE A 35 0.97 18.16 23.11
N VAL A 36 2.16 18.58 22.65
CA VAL A 36 2.43 20.00 22.41
C VAL A 36 2.27 20.32 20.93
N GLU A 37 2.97 19.59 20.07
CA GLU A 37 3.02 19.91 18.64
C GLU A 37 3.42 18.70 17.80
N CYS A 38 2.85 18.59 16.59
CA CYS A 38 3.32 17.69 15.55
C CYS A 38 3.61 18.49 14.28
N LYS A 39 4.88 18.49 13.86
CA LYS A 39 5.34 19.13 12.63
C LYS A 39 5.63 18.06 11.58
N ILE A 40 4.88 18.07 10.49
CA ILE A 40 5.12 17.20 9.34
C ILE A 40 5.99 17.95 8.33
N LYS A 41 7.14 17.37 7.97
CA LYS A 41 8.11 17.90 7.01
C LYS A 41 8.30 16.88 5.88
N ASN A 42 8.55 17.35 4.67
CA ASN A 42 8.90 16.51 3.51
C ASN A 42 7.89 15.36 3.25
N LEU A 43 6.60 15.68 3.21
CA LEU A 43 5.57 14.71 2.83
C LEU A 43 5.80 14.27 1.37
N LYS A 44 6.12 12.99 1.17
CA LYS A 44 6.28 12.38 -0.16
C LYS A 44 5.10 11.46 -0.42
N PHE A 45 4.54 11.57 -1.61
CA PHE A 45 3.52 10.64 -2.09
C PHE A 45 4.19 9.61 -2.98
N ASP A 46 4.07 8.33 -2.62
CA ASP A 46 4.71 7.26 -3.39
C ASP A 46 3.82 6.81 -4.53
N PHE A 47 2.52 6.63 -4.26
CA PHE A 47 1.54 6.34 -5.29
C PHE A 47 0.12 6.69 -4.83
N ALA A 48 -0.72 7.01 -5.81
CA ALA A 48 -2.14 7.23 -5.60
C ALA A 48 -2.94 6.19 -6.39
N THR A 49 -3.86 5.52 -5.73
CA THR A 49 -4.83 4.62 -6.38
C THR A 49 -6.19 5.27 -6.39
N VAL A 50 -6.77 5.43 -7.58
CA VAL A 50 -8.15 5.90 -7.74
C VAL A 50 -9.04 4.69 -8.02
N LYS A 51 -10.10 4.54 -7.23
CA LYS A 51 -11.11 3.49 -7.40
C LYS A 51 -12.48 4.15 -7.53
N LYS A 52 -13.34 3.64 -8.41
CA LYS A 52 -14.76 4.01 -8.41
C LYS A 52 -15.38 3.46 -7.12
N GLU A 53 -16.06 4.32 -6.37
CA GLU A 53 -16.79 3.91 -5.19
C GLU A 53 -18.02 3.12 -5.64
N HIS A 54 -18.23 1.94 -5.07
CA HIS A 54 -19.35 1.10 -5.44
C HIS A 54 -20.61 1.68 -4.79
N ASP A 55 -21.44 2.37 -5.58
CA ASP A 55 -22.84 2.58 -5.20
C ASP A 55 -23.42 1.17 -4.97
N GLY A 56 -24.00 0.91 -3.79
CA GLY A 56 -24.28 -0.42 -3.22
C GLY A 56 -25.28 -1.32 -3.96
N THR A 57 -25.36 -1.23 -5.29
CA THR A 57 -26.27 -1.96 -6.16
C THR A 57 -25.65 -3.25 -6.75
N ASN A 58 -24.40 -3.60 -6.47
CA ASN A 58 -23.84 -4.87 -6.97
C ASN A 58 -23.04 -5.65 -5.91
N PRO A 59 -23.70 -6.43 -5.04
CA PRO A 59 -23.05 -7.38 -4.17
C PRO A 59 -22.79 -8.68 -4.95
N ASN A 60 -21.78 -8.69 -5.83
CA ASN A 60 -21.07 -9.88 -6.34
C ASN A 60 -20.41 -9.57 -7.69
N ALA A 61 -19.21 -9.00 -7.66
CA ALA A 61 -18.22 -9.35 -8.67
C ALA A 61 -17.12 -10.11 -7.93
N SER A 62 -17.29 -11.43 -7.87
CA SER A 62 -16.22 -12.38 -7.57
C SER A 62 -15.10 -12.13 -8.57
N ALA A 63 -14.12 -11.29 -8.21
CA ALA A 63 -12.87 -11.25 -8.91
C ALA A 63 -12.09 -12.49 -8.45
N GLU A 64 -12.27 -13.59 -9.17
CA GLU A 64 -11.39 -14.75 -9.06
C GLU A 64 -9.97 -14.25 -9.34
N ALA A 65 -9.17 -14.10 -8.28
CA ALA A 65 -7.75 -13.89 -8.41
C ALA A 65 -7.17 -15.18 -8.98
N LYS A 66 -6.95 -15.25 -10.30
CA LYS A 66 -6.12 -16.29 -10.91
C LYS A 66 -4.74 -16.17 -10.29
N GLY A 67 -4.47 -17.01 -9.29
CA GLY A 67 -3.14 -17.24 -8.76
C GLY A 67 -2.20 -17.52 -9.93
N SER A 68 -1.05 -16.85 -9.90
CA SER A 68 0.04 -16.98 -10.86
C SER A 68 0.32 -18.45 -11.20
N SER A 69 -0.23 -18.94 -12.31
CA SER A 69 0.28 -20.16 -12.94
C SER A 69 1.65 -19.78 -13.49
N ARG A 70 2.72 -20.30 -12.87
CA ARG A 70 4.03 -20.35 -13.50
C ARG A 70 3.83 -20.99 -14.87
N GLU A 71 3.91 -20.17 -15.92
CA GLU A 71 4.04 -20.66 -17.28
C GLU A 71 5.44 -21.27 -17.35
N GLU A 72 5.51 -22.59 -17.12
CA GLU A 72 6.68 -23.39 -17.45
C GLU A 72 7.00 -23.11 -18.92
N THR A 73 8.16 -22.51 -19.16
CA THR A 73 8.77 -22.35 -20.48
C THR A 73 8.76 -23.69 -21.20
N GLN A 74 7.82 -23.81 -22.14
CA GLN A 74 7.69 -24.96 -23.02
C GLN A 74 8.94 -25.03 -23.90
N GLU A 75 9.80 -26.02 -23.65
CA GLU A 75 10.97 -26.31 -24.48
C GLU A 75 10.52 -26.57 -25.92
N VAL A 76 10.88 -25.67 -26.84
CA VAL A 76 10.65 -25.84 -28.28
C VAL A 76 11.61 -26.92 -28.79
N SER A 77 11.10 -28.15 -28.88
CA SER A 77 11.66 -29.25 -29.63
C SER A 77 11.66 -28.89 -31.13
N GLY A 78 12.81 -28.45 -31.64
CA GLY A 78 13.04 -28.20 -33.05
C GLY A 78 13.11 -29.52 -33.82
N SER A 79 12.04 -29.83 -34.55
CA SER A 79 11.92 -30.98 -35.42
C SER A 79 12.66 -30.80 -36.75
N LYS A 80 13.31 -31.90 -37.18
CA LYS A 80 13.85 -32.26 -38.51
C LYS A 80 13.74 -31.24 -39.66
N THR A 81 14.86 -31.01 -40.33
CA THR A 81 14.88 -30.71 -41.77
C THR A 81 15.82 -31.69 -42.46
N GLU A 82 15.25 -32.62 -43.22
CA GLU A 82 15.94 -33.38 -44.27
C GLU A 82 16.21 -32.45 -45.45
N SER A 83 17.41 -32.52 -46.04
CA SER A 83 17.63 -32.20 -47.46
C SER A 83 18.94 -32.81 -47.95
N LYS A 84 18.76 -33.91 -48.70
CA LYS A 84 19.44 -34.39 -49.91
C LYS A 84 20.96 -34.54 -49.95
#